data_AF-A0A9E1PYM9-F1
#
_entry.id   AF-A0A9E1PYM9-F1
#
_cell.length_a   1.000
_cell.length_b   1.000
_cell.length_c   1.000
_cell.angle_alpha   90.00
_cell.angle_beta   90.00
_cell.angle_gamma   90.00
#
_symmetry.space_group_name_H-M   'P 1'
#
loop_
_entity.id
_entity.type
_entity.pdbx_description
1 polymer ?
#
loop_
_entity_poly.entity_id
_entity_poly.type
_entity_poly.pdbx_seq_one_letter_code
_entity_poly.pdbx_strand_id
1 'polypeptide(L)'
;IKRRKGHLDRLTVAISGDILHSRVARSNIQLLNLMGARVRVVAPLTLLPTDIDRFGVEVHHDMREGLTGCDIVMMLRLQTERMRGMFVPSIREYFHFFGLDQEKLSYAKPDALVMHPGPMNRGVEIDSELADDINRSVIREQVEMGVAVRMACLDVLTRSDISNPPDNQPTVPSGAA
;
A
#
# COMPACT_ATOMS: atom_id res chain seq x y z
N ILE A 1 6.18 5.76 -4.85
CA ILE A 1 5.40 6.28 -5.99
C ILE A 1 5.93 7.64 -6.47
N LYS A 2 5.74 8.75 -5.73
CA LYS A 2 6.16 10.09 -6.17
C LYS A 2 7.62 10.17 -6.65
N ARG A 3 8.56 9.47 -6.02
CA ARG A 3 9.97 9.40 -6.46
C ARG A 3 10.16 8.80 -7.86
N ARG A 4 9.36 7.81 -8.24
CA ARG A 4 9.49 7.06 -9.50
C ARG A 4 8.60 7.63 -10.62
N LYS A 5 7.42 8.15 -10.28
CA LYS A 5 6.45 8.71 -11.26
C LYS A 5 6.41 10.24 -11.29
N GLY A 6 7.05 10.94 -10.34
CA GLY A 6 7.06 12.40 -10.21
C GLY A 6 5.77 13.00 -9.62
N HIS A 7 4.62 12.36 -9.84
CA HIS A 7 3.31 12.80 -9.38
C HIS A 7 2.50 11.67 -8.74
N LEU A 8 1.31 11.99 -8.26
CA LEU A 8 0.34 11.02 -7.71
C LEU A 8 -1.04 11.15 -8.36
N ASP A 9 -1.44 12.37 -8.70
CA ASP A 9 -2.70 12.63 -9.37
C ASP A 9 -2.78 11.92 -10.73
N ARG A 10 -3.99 11.53 -11.12
CA ARG A 10 -4.34 10.90 -12.40
C ARG A 10 -3.66 9.55 -12.68
N LEU A 11 -2.83 9.04 -11.77
CA LEU A 11 -2.33 7.68 -11.84
C LEU A 11 -3.48 6.70 -11.60
N THR A 12 -3.53 5.62 -12.36
CA THR A 12 -4.41 4.48 -12.07
C THR A 12 -3.63 3.45 -11.25
N VAL A 13 -4.09 3.16 -10.04
CA VAL A 13 -3.45 2.24 -9.09
C VAL A 13 -4.36 1.06 -8.83
N ALA A 14 -3.95 -0.14 -9.22
CA ALA A 14 -4.61 -1.38 -8.83
C ALA A 14 -4.05 -1.88 -7.50
N ILE A 15 -4.92 -2.19 -6.55
CA ILE A 15 -4.60 -2.86 -5.29
C ILE A 15 -5.27 -4.24 -5.31
N SER A 16 -4.48 -5.31 -5.27
CA SER A 16 -4.99 -6.67 -5.47
C SER A 16 -4.70 -7.59 -4.28
N GLY A 17 -5.70 -8.36 -3.87
CA GLY A 17 -5.61 -9.38 -2.81
C GLY A 17 -6.64 -9.24 -1.69
N ASP A 18 -6.25 -9.49 -0.44
CA ASP A 18 -7.15 -9.43 0.73
C ASP A 18 -7.48 -7.97 1.13
N ILE A 19 -8.48 -7.37 0.47
CA ILE A 19 -8.93 -6.00 0.76
C ILE A 19 -9.71 -5.95 2.08
N LEU A 20 -10.52 -6.99 2.34
CA LEU A 20 -11.37 -7.12 3.51
C LEU A 20 -10.60 -6.89 4.82
N HIS A 21 -9.40 -7.48 4.95
CA HIS A 21 -8.60 -7.40 6.17
C HIS A 21 -7.41 -6.45 6.11
N SER A 22 -7.13 -5.83 4.96
CA SER A 22 -5.92 -5.03 4.78
C SER A 22 -6.09 -3.59 5.25
N ARG A 23 -5.50 -3.29 6.42
CA ARG A 23 -5.30 -1.90 6.87
C ARG A 23 -4.48 -1.06 5.87
N VAL A 24 -3.55 -1.70 5.16
CA VAL A 24 -2.71 -1.05 4.14
C VAL A 24 -3.55 -0.62 2.95
N ALA A 25 -4.44 -1.50 2.48
CA ALA A 25 -5.38 -1.17 1.41
C ALA A 25 -6.25 0.01 1.83
N ARG A 26 -6.85 -0.06 3.01
CA ARG A 26 -7.74 1.00 3.54
C ARG A 26 -7.05 2.37 3.60
N SER A 27 -5.85 2.45 4.17
CA SER A 27 -5.11 3.71 4.25
C SER A 27 -4.65 4.20 2.88
N ASN A 28 -4.21 3.30 2.00
CA ASN A 28 -3.74 3.68 0.67
C ASN A 28 -4.88 4.14 -0.23
N ILE A 29 -6.05 3.49 -0.18
CA ILE A 29 -7.23 3.92 -0.94
C ILE A 29 -7.58 5.37 -0.57
N GLN A 30 -7.69 5.67 0.74
CA GLN A 30 -8.00 7.01 1.22
C GLN A 30 -6.95 8.03 0.78
N LEU A 31 -5.67 7.74 1.00
CA LEU A 31 -4.57 8.63 0.64
C LEU A 31 -4.51 8.86 -0.88
N LEU A 32 -4.57 7.81 -1.69
CA LEU A 32 -4.43 7.92 -3.14
C LEU A 32 -5.61 8.66 -3.76
N ASN A 33 -6.83 8.39 -3.31
CA ASN A 33 -8.01 9.14 -3.74
C ASN A 33 -7.90 10.63 -3.37
N LEU A 34 -7.46 10.94 -2.14
CA LEU A 34 -7.22 12.32 -1.71
C LEU A 34 -6.16 13.03 -2.57
N MET A 35 -5.14 12.29 -3.03
CA MET A 35 -4.09 12.80 -3.90
C MET A 35 -4.50 12.83 -5.39
N GLY A 36 -5.76 12.52 -5.71
CA GLY A 36 -6.31 12.59 -7.07
C GLY A 36 -5.95 11.41 -7.97
N ALA A 37 -5.45 10.31 -7.41
CA ALA A 37 -5.26 9.06 -8.14
C ALA A 37 -6.59 8.33 -8.30
N ARG A 38 -6.68 7.46 -9.31
CA ARG A 38 -7.81 6.57 -9.54
C ARG A 38 -7.46 5.19 -9.00
N VAL A 39 -8.16 4.75 -7.96
CA VAL A 39 -7.88 3.47 -7.31
C VAL A 39 -8.83 2.39 -7.80
N ARG A 40 -8.25 1.25 -8.18
CA ARG A 40 -8.96 0.01 -8.48
C ARG A 40 -8.64 -1.02 -7.42
N VAL A 41 -9.63 -1.82 -7.04
CA VAL A 41 -9.42 -3.01 -6.23
C VAL A 41 -9.67 -4.25 -7.09
N VAL A 42 -8.79 -5.24 -6.99
CA VAL A 42 -8.90 -6.50 -7.72
C VAL A 42 -8.89 -7.65 -6.73
N ALA A 43 -10.03 -8.30 -6.51
CA ALA A 43 -10.15 -9.34 -5.51
C ALA A 43 -11.36 -10.24 -5.76
N PRO A 44 -11.35 -11.50 -5.28
CA PRO A 44 -12.56 -12.30 -5.21
C PRO A 44 -13.56 -11.67 -4.23
N LEU A 45 -14.86 -11.90 -4.44
CA LEU A 45 -15.94 -11.38 -3.60
C LEU A 45 -15.75 -11.67 -2.11
N THR A 46 -15.19 -12.85 -1.79
CA THR A 46 -14.89 -13.30 -0.42
C THR A 46 -13.82 -12.48 0.29
N LEU A 47 -13.02 -11.70 -0.45
CA LEU A 47 -11.93 -10.87 0.07
C LEU A 47 -12.22 -9.36 -0.06
N LEU A 48 -13.49 -8.99 -0.28
CA LEU A 48 -13.94 -7.60 -0.30
C LEU A 48 -14.78 -7.28 0.94
N PRO A 49 -14.64 -6.06 1.50
CA PRO A 49 -15.55 -5.58 2.52
C PRO A 49 -16.93 -5.30 1.91
N THR A 50 -17.99 -5.54 2.70
CA THR A 50 -19.39 -5.36 2.26
C THR A 50 -19.70 -3.92 1.85
N ASP A 51 -18.98 -2.95 2.38
CA ASP A 51 -19.14 -1.52 2.13
C ASP A 51 -18.09 -0.94 1.18
N ILE A 52 -17.43 -1.77 0.36
CA ILE A 52 -16.36 -1.35 -0.57
C ILE A 52 -16.76 -0.21 -1.49
N ASP A 53 -18.02 -0.14 -1.93
CA ASP A 53 -18.52 0.92 -2.82
C ASP A 53 -18.39 2.33 -2.21
N ARG A 54 -18.33 2.43 -0.87
CA ARG A 54 -18.14 3.69 -0.16
C ARG A 54 -16.70 4.21 -0.17
N PHE A 55 -15.76 3.39 -0.64
CA PHE A 55 -14.34 3.69 -0.55
C PHE A 55 -13.85 4.54 -1.73
N GLY A 56 -14.72 4.80 -2.72
CA GLY A 56 -14.38 5.58 -3.91
C GLY A 56 -13.41 4.83 -4.82
N VAL A 57 -13.65 3.55 -5.07
CA VAL A 57 -12.81 2.67 -5.88
C VAL A 57 -13.60 2.02 -7.00
N GLU A 58 -12.93 1.66 -8.10
CA GLU A 58 -13.49 0.74 -9.10
C GLU A 58 -13.22 -0.71 -8.64
N VAL A 59 -14.25 -1.54 -8.55
CA VAL A 59 -14.13 -2.94 -8.12
C VAL A 59 -14.02 -3.84 -9.35
N HIS A 60 -13.00 -4.69 -9.36
CA HIS A 60 -12.81 -5.72 -10.39
C HIS A 60 -12.61 -7.10 -9.74
N HIS A 61 -13.09 -8.13 -10.43
CA HIS A 61 -12.91 -9.53 -10.01
C HIS A 61 -12.02 -10.32 -10.97
N ASP A 62 -11.52 -9.67 -12.01
CA ASP A 62 -10.63 -10.23 -13.02
C ASP A 62 -9.35 -9.39 -13.12
N MET A 63 -8.20 -10.06 -13.16
CA MET A 63 -6.90 -9.40 -13.22
C MET A 63 -6.66 -8.71 -14.55
N ARG A 64 -7.17 -9.22 -15.68
CA ARG A 64 -7.00 -8.57 -16.97
C ARG A 64 -7.72 -7.23 -17.01
N GLU A 65 -9.00 -7.22 -16.63
CA GLU A 65 -9.79 -5.99 -16.58
C GLU A 65 -9.25 -5.00 -15.55
N GLY A 66 -8.97 -5.48 -14.33
CA GLY A 66 -8.51 -4.63 -13.23
C GLY A 66 -7.15 -4.00 -13.47
N LEU A 67 -6.24 -4.70 -14.16
CA LEU A 67 -4.90 -4.20 -14.44
C LEU A 67 -4.80 -3.39 -15.73
N THR A 68 -5.80 -3.44 -16.62
CA THR A 68 -5.77 -2.77 -17.93
C THR A 68 -5.46 -1.28 -17.78
N GLY A 69 -4.29 -0.86 -18.28
CA GLY A 69 -3.86 0.54 -18.26
C GLY A 69 -3.47 1.09 -16.89
N CYS A 70 -3.25 0.24 -15.88
CA CYS A 70 -2.75 0.68 -14.57
C CYS A 70 -1.30 1.14 -14.64
N ASP A 71 -0.98 2.21 -13.91
CA ASP A 71 0.38 2.74 -13.72
C ASP A 71 1.13 1.99 -12.61
N ILE A 72 0.38 1.41 -11.67
CA ILE A 72 0.90 0.75 -10.48
C ILE A 72 0.03 -0.46 -10.16
N VAL A 73 0.67 -1.58 -9.87
CA VAL A 73 0.03 -2.79 -9.36
C VAL A 73 0.59 -3.07 -7.96
N MET A 74 -0.24 -2.91 -6.95
CA MET A 74 0.08 -3.19 -5.56
C MET A 74 -0.54 -4.51 -5.14
N MET A 75 0.30 -5.53 -4.99
CA MET A 75 -0.12 -6.82 -4.44
C MET A 75 -0.17 -6.75 -2.91
N LEU A 76 -1.16 -7.41 -2.33
CA LEU A 76 -1.32 -7.58 -0.89
C LEU A 76 -1.03 -9.02 -0.49
N ARG A 77 -0.47 -9.16 0.71
CA ARG A 77 -0.21 -10.47 1.31
C ARG A 77 -1.52 -11.21 1.54
N LEU A 78 -1.63 -12.43 1.02
CA LEU A 78 -2.72 -13.33 1.40
C LEU A 78 -2.40 -13.95 2.77
N GLN A 79 -3.27 -13.72 3.76
CA GLN A 79 -3.10 -14.26 5.11
C GLN A 79 -3.74 -15.65 5.23
N THR A 80 -3.04 -16.67 4.73
CA THR A 80 -3.51 -18.07 4.74
C THR A 80 -3.85 -18.57 6.14
N GLU A 81 -3.19 -18.04 7.17
CA GLU A 81 -3.45 -18.34 8.58
C GLU A 81 -4.87 -17.97 9.04
N ARG A 82 -5.55 -17.07 8.33
CA ARG A 82 -6.92 -16.61 8.65
C ARG A 82 -8.00 -17.35 7.86
N MET A 83 -7.60 -18.22 6.94
CA MET A 83 -8.50 -18.81 5.94
C MET A 83 -9.19 -20.10 6.39
N ARG A 84 -9.15 -20.41 7.69
CA ARG A 84 -9.84 -21.59 8.28
C ARG A 84 -11.38 -21.59 8.05
N GLY A 85 -11.94 -20.52 7.48
CA GLY A 85 -13.36 -20.38 7.11
C GLY A 85 -13.67 -20.36 5.60
N MET A 86 -12.80 -20.86 4.71
CA MET A 86 -13.01 -20.97 3.25
C MET A 86 -13.21 -19.65 2.47
N PHE A 87 -12.29 -18.69 2.63
CA PHE A 87 -12.29 -17.48 1.78
C PHE A 87 -11.69 -17.72 0.38
N VAL A 88 -10.85 -18.75 0.23
CA VAL A 88 -10.35 -19.22 -1.08
C VAL A 88 -10.30 -20.75 -1.10
N PRO A 89 -10.57 -21.38 -2.26
CA PRO A 89 -10.58 -22.82 -2.42
C PRO A 89 -9.17 -23.47 -2.31
N SER A 90 -8.13 -22.84 -2.87
CA SER A 90 -6.73 -23.24 -2.65
C SER A 90 -5.73 -22.12 -2.96
N ILE A 91 -4.50 -22.24 -2.45
CA ILE A 91 -3.38 -21.32 -2.77
C ILE A 91 -3.08 -21.31 -4.28
N ARG A 92 -3.08 -22.50 -4.90
CA ARG A 92 -2.79 -22.65 -6.33
C ARG A 92 -3.84 -21.95 -7.19
N GLU A 93 -5.10 -22.12 -6.83
CA GLU A 93 -6.21 -21.49 -7.51
C GLU A 93 -6.22 -19.97 -7.31
N TYR A 94 -5.92 -19.51 -6.09
CA TYR A 94 -5.73 -18.10 -5.83
C TYR A 94 -4.61 -17.51 -6.69
N PHE A 95 -3.44 -18.14 -6.76
CA PHE A 95 -2.35 -17.65 -7.61
C PHE A 95 -2.76 -17.63 -9.09
N HIS A 96 -3.45 -18.68 -9.56
CA HIS A 96 -3.92 -18.75 -10.94
C HIS A 96 -4.82 -17.56 -11.31
N PHE A 97 -5.79 -17.20 -10.46
CA PHE A 97 -6.74 -16.13 -10.75
C PHE A 97 -6.26 -14.73 -10.33
N PHE A 98 -5.60 -14.59 -9.18
CA PHE A 98 -5.29 -13.31 -8.54
C PHE A 98 -3.82 -13.09 -8.22
N GLY A 99 -2.98 -14.13 -8.28
CA GLY A 99 -1.53 -14.00 -8.15
C GLY A 99 -0.95 -13.26 -9.36
N LEU A 100 -0.02 -12.34 -9.12
CA LEU A 100 0.60 -11.55 -10.17
C LEU A 100 1.78 -12.31 -10.80
N ASP A 101 1.64 -12.64 -12.08
CA ASP A 101 2.68 -13.20 -12.96
C ASP A 101 2.92 -12.27 -14.17
N GLN A 102 3.88 -12.62 -15.01
CA GLN A 102 4.25 -11.81 -16.18
C GLN A 102 3.09 -11.62 -17.17
N GLU A 103 2.28 -12.66 -17.36
CA GLU A 103 1.11 -12.58 -18.23
C GLU A 103 0.13 -11.53 -17.72
N LYS A 104 -0.24 -11.57 -16.44
CA LYS A 104 -1.17 -10.62 -15.85
C LYS A 104 -0.60 -9.21 -15.80
N LEU A 105 0.69 -9.08 -15.51
CA LEU A 105 1.35 -7.79 -15.50
C LEU A 105 1.42 -7.16 -16.90
N SER A 106 1.37 -7.95 -17.97
CA SER A 106 1.33 -7.45 -19.36
C SER A 106 0.05 -6.67 -19.70
N TYR A 107 -1.03 -6.84 -18.91
CA TYR A 107 -2.25 -6.04 -19.06
C TYR A 107 -2.09 -4.62 -18.53
N ALA A 108 -1.18 -4.40 -17.58
CA ALA A 108 -0.84 -3.07 -17.10
C ALA A 108 0.00 -2.30 -18.14
N LYS A 109 0.25 -1.00 -17.88
CA LYS A 109 1.14 -0.23 -18.75
C LYS A 109 2.54 -0.88 -18.81
N PRO A 110 3.27 -0.76 -19.93
CA PRO A 110 4.62 -1.31 -20.07
C PRO A 110 5.60 -0.85 -18.97
N ASP A 111 5.42 0.37 -18.47
CA ASP A 111 6.22 0.99 -17.42
C ASP A 111 5.54 0.93 -16.03
N ALA A 112 4.52 0.10 -15.86
CA ALA A 112 3.81 0.04 -14.59
C ALA A 112 4.70 -0.51 -13.48
N LEU A 113 4.62 0.10 -12.29
CA LEU A 113 5.40 -0.30 -11.13
C LEU A 113 4.70 -1.43 -10.37
N VAL A 114 5.49 -2.36 -9.85
CA VAL A 114 5.03 -3.43 -8.95
C VAL A 114 5.38 -3.07 -7.52
N MET A 115 4.38 -3.10 -6.64
CA MET A 115 4.49 -2.77 -5.22
C MET A 115 3.95 -3.90 -4.35
N HIS A 116 4.51 -4.05 -3.15
CA HIS A 116 4.02 -4.98 -2.14
C HIS A 116 4.46 -4.51 -0.75
N PRO A 117 3.55 -4.37 0.25
CA PRO A 117 3.89 -3.82 1.56
C PRO A 117 4.71 -4.77 2.46
N GLY A 118 4.69 -6.07 2.16
CA GLY A 118 5.49 -7.09 2.85
C GLY A 118 4.91 -7.54 4.21
N PRO A 119 5.40 -8.67 4.77
CA PRO A 119 6.20 -9.70 4.08
C PRO A 119 5.38 -10.35 2.95
N MET A 120 6.05 -10.77 1.86
CA MET A 120 5.38 -11.38 0.70
C MET A 120 5.47 -12.90 0.74
N ASN A 121 4.42 -13.58 0.30
CA ASN A 121 4.41 -15.00 -0.02
C ASN A 121 4.61 -15.18 -1.53
N ARG A 122 5.84 -15.57 -1.89
CA ARG A 122 6.19 -15.86 -3.30
C ARG A 122 5.47 -17.12 -3.78
N GLY A 123 4.98 -17.07 -5.02
CA GLY A 123 4.17 -18.14 -5.61
C GLY A 123 2.72 -18.20 -5.08
N VAL A 124 2.26 -17.18 -4.35
CA VAL A 124 0.88 -17.06 -3.85
C VAL A 124 0.21 -15.79 -4.35
N GLU A 125 0.71 -14.62 -3.94
CA GLU A 125 0.21 -13.33 -4.45
C GLU A 125 1.11 -12.75 -5.55
N ILE A 126 2.36 -13.16 -5.64
CA ILE A 126 3.31 -12.62 -6.61
C ILE A 126 4.33 -13.68 -7.03
N ASP A 127 4.66 -13.70 -8.32
CA ASP A 127 5.75 -14.50 -8.84
C ASP A 127 7.12 -14.00 -8.34
N SER A 128 8.07 -14.92 -8.16
CA SER A 128 9.38 -14.57 -7.61
C SER A 128 10.19 -13.65 -8.53
N GLU A 129 10.17 -13.89 -9.84
CA GLU A 129 10.94 -13.08 -10.78
C GLU A 129 10.41 -11.66 -10.85
N LEU A 130 9.08 -11.50 -10.77
CA LEU A 130 8.45 -10.19 -10.72
C LEU A 130 8.74 -9.42 -9.44
N ALA A 131 8.79 -10.09 -8.31
CA ALA A 131 9.13 -9.44 -7.04
C ALA A 131 10.54 -8.84 -7.08
N ASP A 132 11.46 -9.44 -7.84
CA ASP A 132 12.85 -9.03 -7.97
C ASP A 132 13.17 -8.28 -9.27
N ASP A 133 12.17 -7.97 -10.10
CA ASP A 133 12.34 -7.25 -11.37
C ASP A 133 12.96 -5.87 -11.12
N ILE A 134 14.19 -5.68 -11.60
CA ILE A 134 14.99 -4.47 -11.38
C ILE A 134 14.40 -3.21 -12.01
N ASN A 135 13.52 -3.34 -13.01
CA ASN A 135 12.97 -2.22 -13.76
C ASN A 135 11.60 -1.80 -13.19
N ARG A 136 10.79 -2.79 -12.82
CA ARG A 136 9.38 -2.59 -12.47
C ARG A 136 9.09 -2.74 -10.98
N SER A 137 9.80 -3.62 -10.28
CA SER A 137 9.59 -3.81 -8.84
C SER A 137 10.22 -2.67 -8.05
N VAL A 138 9.42 -2.03 -7.20
CA VAL A 138 9.91 -1.02 -6.23
C VAL A 138 9.82 -1.53 -4.80
N ILE A 139 9.63 -2.83 -4.59
CA ILE A 139 9.38 -3.41 -3.26
C ILE A 139 10.58 -3.19 -2.33
N ARG A 140 11.80 -3.39 -2.82
CA ARG A 140 13.02 -3.09 -2.04
C ARG A 140 13.12 -1.60 -1.70
N GLU A 141 12.80 -0.73 -2.66
CA GLU A 141 12.78 0.72 -2.43
C GLU A 141 11.72 1.11 -1.39
N GLN A 142 10.57 0.42 -1.31
CA GLN A 142 9.57 0.66 -0.26
C GLN A 142 10.14 0.43 1.15
N VAL A 143 10.98 -0.59 1.33
CA VAL A 143 11.62 -0.89 2.63
C VAL A 143 12.57 0.24 3.02
N GLU A 144 13.44 0.65 2.08
CA GLU A 144 14.39 1.75 2.27
C GLU A 144 13.66 3.07 2.57
N MET A 145 12.66 3.42 1.77
CA MET A 145 11.84 4.63 1.97
C MET A 145 11.03 4.57 3.26
N GLY A 146 10.63 3.39 3.73
CA GLY A 146 9.94 3.21 5.00
C GLY A 146 10.78 3.66 6.20
N VAL A 147 12.11 3.53 6.15
CA VAL A 147 13.00 4.08 7.19
C VAL A 147 12.99 5.61 7.12
N ALA A 148 13.20 6.18 5.94
CA ALA A 148 13.24 7.64 5.74
C ALA A 148 11.94 8.33 6.18
N VAL A 149 10.78 7.77 5.83
CA VAL A 149 9.47 8.33 6.22
C VAL A 149 9.29 8.29 7.74
N ARG A 150 9.66 7.18 8.40
CA ARG A 150 9.57 7.08 9.86
C ARG A 150 10.50 8.06 10.58
N MET A 151 11.72 8.25 10.09
CA MET A 151 12.63 9.26 10.63
C MET A 151 12.05 10.67 10.50
N ALA A 152 11.47 11.00 9.34
CA ALA A 152 10.81 12.29 9.14
C ALA A 152 9.59 12.48 10.06
N CYS A 153 8.77 11.45 10.26
CA CYS A 153 7.65 11.51 11.20
C CYS A 153 8.13 11.75 12.64
N LEU A 154 9.16 11.02 13.09
CA LEU A 154 9.72 11.20 14.43
C LEU A 154 10.30 12.61 14.61
N ASP A 155 11.08 13.09 13.66
CA ASP A 155 11.65 14.44 13.67
C ASP A 155 10.55 15.53 13.77
N VAL A 156 9.48 15.43 12.98
CA VAL A 156 8.34 16.36 13.08
C VAL A 156 7.69 16.32 14.46
N LEU A 157 7.53 15.13 15.05
CA LEU A 157 6.89 14.96 16.36
C LEU A 157 7.77 15.45 17.52
N THR A 158 9.09 15.27 17.45
CA THR A 158 10.01 15.64 18.54
C THR A 158 10.57 17.06 18.44
N ARG A 159 10.41 17.74 17.30
CA ARG A 159 10.86 19.14 17.12
C ARG A 159 10.22 20.13 18.10
N SER A 160 9.06 19.82 18.66
CA SER A 160 8.34 20.71 19.59
C SER A 160 8.81 20.59 21.06
N ASP A 161 9.55 19.54 21.40
CA ASP A 161 10.02 19.31 22.78
C ASP A 161 11.40 19.95 23.07
N ILE A 162 12.09 20.47 22.04
CA ILE A 162 13.44 21.05 22.18
C ILE A 162 13.41 22.58 22.21
N SER A 163 12.30 23.21 21.83
CA SER A 163 12.15 24.68 21.77
C SER A 163 11.53 25.31 23.01
N ASN A 164 11.10 24.53 24.00
CA ASN A 164 10.71 25.05 25.32
C ASN A 164 11.91 24.97 26.27
N PRO A 165 12.63 26.07 26.55
CA PRO A 165 13.53 26.08 27.71
C PRO A 165 12.72 25.78 28.97
N PRO A 166 13.31 25.15 30.01
CA PRO A 166 12.62 24.94 31.27
C PRO A 166 12.10 26.29 31.77
N ASP A 167 10.82 26.30 32.14
CA ASP A 167 10.09 27.47 32.63
C ASP A 167 10.92 28.12 33.74
N ASN A 168 11.41 29.33 33.48
CA ASN A 168 12.25 30.08 34.40
C ASN A 168 11.34 30.50 35.55
N GLN A 169 11.42 29.77 36.68
CA GLN A 169 10.64 30.06 37.88
C GLN A 169 10.77 31.56 38.24
N PRO A 170 9.67 32.22 38.65
CA PRO A 170 9.68 33.66 38.90
C PRO A 170 10.67 34.01 40.01
N THR A 171 11.58 34.94 39.71
CA THR A 171 12.47 35.56 40.68
C THR A 171 11.67 36.16 41.82
N VAL A 172 11.90 35.67 43.03
CA VAL A 172 11.36 36.27 44.27
C VAL A 172 11.88 37.71 44.35
N PRO A 173 11.01 38.73 44.47
CA PRO A 173 11.47 40.10 44.58
C PRO A 173 12.16 40.32 45.93
N SER A 174 13.33 40.97 45.87
CA SER A 174 14.03 41.49 47.03
C SER A 174 13.18 42.50 47.79
N GLY A 175 13.04 42.28 49.10
CA GLY A 175 12.89 43.36 50.09
C GLY A 175 11.54 43.43 50.82
N ALA A 176 11.56 43.16 52.13
CA ALA A 176 11.07 44.06 53.18
C ALA A 176 11.21 43.41 54.57
N ALA A 177 12.24 43.81 55.32
CA ALA A 177 12.23 44.17 56.75
C ALA A 177 13.66 44.54 57.18
#